data_AF-A0A534AWA4-F1
#
_entry.id   AF-A0A534AWA4-F1
#
_cell.length_a   1.000
_cell.length_b   1.000
_cell.length_c   1.000
_cell.angle_alpha   90.00
_cell.angle_beta   90.00
_cell.angle_gamma   90.00
#
_symmetry.space_group_name_H-M   'P 1'
#
loop_
_entity.id
_entity.type
_entity.pdbx_description
1 polymer ?
#
loop_
_entity_poly.entity_id
_entity_poly.type
_entity_poly.pdbx_seq_one_letter_code
_entity_poly.pdbx_strand_id
1 'polypeptide(L)'
;MNINLTLIVQMIVFAVLVWFTMTFVWPLILGMMEERSRRIAQGLAAAEQGQQELAQARERADAIVREARERAHQIIDQAQHRANDLVEQAKGAASTEGQRLVAAAHQQIELEATRARESLRREVGQIAVIAASKLLGREIDARTHADLISKLATEI
;
A
#
# COMPACT_ATOMS: atom_id res chain seq x y z
N MET A 1 -22.07 33.37 105.86
CA MET A 1 -21.90 34.25 104.69
C MET A 1 -23.23 34.33 103.98
N ASN A 2 -23.95 35.45 104.10
CA ASN A 2 -25.29 35.57 103.51
C ASN A 2 -25.20 35.49 101.99
N ILE A 3 -26.11 34.74 101.37
CA ILE A 3 -26.35 34.81 99.93
C ILE A 3 -26.81 36.24 99.65
N ASN A 4 -25.90 37.06 99.14
CA ASN A 4 -26.20 38.42 98.72
C ASN A 4 -26.80 38.38 97.31
N LEU A 5 -27.73 39.30 97.04
CA LEU A 5 -28.37 39.50 95.73
C LEU A 5 -27.34 39.57 94.58
N THR A 6 -26.14 40.09 94.86
CA THR A 6 -25.01 40.15 93.94
C THR A 6 -24.55 38.78 93.43
N LEU A 7 -24.60 37.73 94.27
CA LEU A 7 -24.23 36.36 93.88
C LEU A 7 -25.24 35.78 92.88
N ILE A 8 -26.54 36.02 93.10
CA ILE A 8 -27.61 35.56 92.20
C ILE A 8 -27.52 36.29 90.85
N VAL A 9 -27.33 37.61 90.88
CA VAL A 9 -27.15 38.41 89.65
C VAL A 9 -25.89 37.95 88.89
N GLN A 10 -24.78 37.70 89.57
CA GLN A 10 -23.56 37.19 88.95
C GLN A 10 -23.75 35.81 88.31
N MET A 11 -24.52 34.92 88.95
CA MET A 11 -24.84 33.60 88.41
C MET A 11 -25.69 33.70 87.14
N ILE A 12 -26.68 34.58 87.11
CA ILE A 12 -27.52 34.82 85.92
C ILE A 12 -26.67 35.38 84.77
N VAL A 13 -25.82 36.39 85.04
CA VAL A 13 -24.92 36.97 84.02
C VAL A 13 -23.95 35.91 83.49
N PHE A 14 -23.40 35.06 84.36
CA PHE A 14 -22.53 33.96 83.94
C PHE A 14 -23.27 32.92 83.08
N ALA A 15 -24.50 32.55 83.46
CA ALA A 15 -25.32 31.61 82.69
C ALA A 15 -25.67 32.17 81.30
N VAL A 16 -26.03 33.45 81.20
CA VAL A 16 -26.29 34.13 79.92
C VAL A 16 -25.03 34.17 79.05
N LEU A 17 -23.86 34.43 79.66
CA LEU A 17 -22.58 34.43 78.95
C LEU A 17 -22.23 33.04 78.41
N VAL A 18 -22.36 31.98 79.22
CA VAL A 18 -22.13 30.59 78.80
C VAL A 18 -23.08 30.21 77.67
N TRP A 19 -24.37 30.56 77.78
CA TRP A 19 -25.35 30.32 76.73
C TRP A 19 -24.96 31.00 75.41
N PHE A 20 -24.57 32.28 75.47
CA PHE A 20 -24.13 33.04 74.30
C PHE A 20 -22.86 32.44 73.68
N THR A 21 -21.87 32.07 74.49
CA THR A 21 -20.63 31.43 74.02
C THR A 21 -20.91 30.07 73.35
N MET A 22 -21.78 29.25 73.93
CA MET A 22 -22.16 27.97 73.32
C MET A 22 -22.95 28.14 72.03
N THR A 23 -23.81 29.17 71.94
CA THR A 23 -24.67 29.37 70.77
C THR A 23 -23.94 30.03 69.59
N PHE A 24 -23.00 30.94 69.86
CA PHE A 24 -22.36 31.74 68.80
C PHE A 24 -20.87 31.43 68.60
N VAL A 25 -20.11 31.31 69.68
CA VAL A 25 -18.64 31.19 69.58
C VAL A 25 -18.22 29.76 69.25
N TRP A 26 -18.83 28.78 69.92
CA TRP A 26 -18.52 27.37 69.71
C TRP A 26 -18.80 26.87 68.27
N PRO A 27 -19.99 27.13 67.66
CA PRO A 27 -20.23 26.70 66.29
C PRO A 27 -19.38 27.44 65.26
N LEU A 28 -19.02 28.71 65.50
CA LEU A 28 -18.14 29.46 64.60
C LEU A 28 -16.73 28.85 64.54
N ILE A 29 -16.17 28.44 65.68
CA ILE A 29 -14.84 27.82 65.75
C ILE A 29 -14.86 26.41 65.14
N LEU A 30 -15.86 25.59 65.48
CA LEU A 30 -16.01 24.25 64.92
C LEU A 30 -16.20 24.30 63.40
N GLY A 31 -17.04 25.21 62.89
CA GLY A 31 -17.26 25.37 61.46
C GLY A 31 -15.97 25.73 60.69
N MET A 32 -15.12 26.59 61.25
CA MET A 32 -13.81 26.90 60.64
C MET A 32 -12.85 25.71 60.65
N MET A 33 -12.87 24.88 61.70
CA MET A 33 -12.03 23.68 61.79
C MET A 33 -12.49 22.60 60.81
N GLU A 34 -13.80 22.39 60.72
CA GLU A 34 -14.42 21.41 59.82
C GLU A 34 -14.24 21.81 58.36
N GLU A 35 -14.39 23.09 58.01
CA GLU A 35 -14.12 23.61 56.67
C GLU A 35 -12.66 23.38 56.26
N ARG A 36 -11.70 23.59 57.18
CA ARG A 36 -10.28 23.28 56.92
C ARG A 36 -10.05 21.80 56.72
N SER A 37 -10.60 20.96 57.61
CA SER A 37 -10.49 19.50 57.51
C SER A 37 -11.07 19.00 56.18
N ARG A 38 -12.25 19.49 55.81
CA ARG A 38 -12.93 19.18 54.55
C ARG A 38 -12.10 19.59 53.33
N ARG A 39 -11.53 20.80 53.32
CA ARG A 39 -10.65 21.25 52.21
C ARG A 39 -9.41 20.38 52.06
N ILE A 40 -8.78 19.99 53.17
CA ILE A 40 -7.61 19.11 53.13
C ILE A 40 -8.00 17.72 52.61
N ALA A 41 -9.09 17.15 53.12
CA ALA A 41 -9.59 15.85 52.67
C ALA A 41 -9.95 15.86 51.18
N GLN A 42 -10.65 16.90 50.72
CA GLN A 42 -11.00 17.07 49.30
C GLN A 42 -9.75 17.28 48.43
N GLY A 43 -8.79 18.08 48.88
CA GLY A 43 -7.53 18.30 48.17
C GLY A 43 -6.69 17.02 48.05
N LEU A 44 -6.63 16.21 49.11
CA LEU A 44 -5.92 14.94 49.11
C LEU A 44 -6.61 13.92 48.19
N ALA A 45 -7.94 13.80 48.27
CA ALA A 45 -8.71 12.92 47.41
C ALA A 45 -8.58 13.32 45.92
N ALA A 46 -8.65 14.62 45.61
CA ALA A 46 -8.45 15.11 44.24
C ALA A 46 -7.03 14.85 43.74
N ALA A 47 -6.01 14.99 44.59
CA ALA A 47 -4.63 14.71 44.23
C ALA A 47 -4.39 13.22 43.97
N GLU A 48 -4.97 12.33 44.78
CA GLU A 48 -4.89 10.89 44.59
C GLU A 48 -5.62 10.45 43.32
N GLN A 49 -6.85 10.94 43.11
CA GLN A 49 -7.60 10.69 41.88
C GLN A 49 -6.85 11.21 40.65
N GLY A 50 -6.28 12.43 40.72
CA GLY A 50 -5.50 13.00 39.62
C GLY A 50 -4.25 12.18 39.30
N GLN A 51 -3.56 11.63 40.31
CA GLN A 51 -2.43 10.72 40.09
C GLN A 51 -2.86 9.40 39.44
N GLN A 52 -3.99 8.83 39.89
CA GLN A 52 -4.53 7.60 39.33
C GLN A 52 -4.97 7.80 37.87
N GLU A 53 -5.69 8.88 37.58
CA GLU A 53 -6.10 9.24 36.22
C GLU A 53 -4.91 9.49 35.31
N LEU A 54 -3.86 10.18 35.81
CA LEU A 54 -2.63 10.39 35.06
C LEU A 54 -1.92 9.06 34.74
N ALA A 55 -1.84 8.14 35.71
CA ALA A 55 -1.25 6.83 35.50
C ALA A 55 -2.03 6.03 34.44
N GLN A 56 -3.36 5.99 34.55
CA GLN A 56 -4.22 5.34 33.56
C GLN A 56 -4.12 5.98 32.18
N ALA A 57 -4.07 7.32 32.11
CA ALA A 57 -3.93 8.04 30.84
C ALA A 57 -2.58 7.73 30.17
N ARG A 58 -1.50 7.65 30.94
CA ARG A 58 -0.17 7.25 30.44
C ARG A 58 -0.19 5.81 29.93
N GLU A 59 -0.76 4.88 30.69
CA GLU A 59 -0.85 3.48 30.27
C GLU A 59 -1.65 3.32 28.97
N ARG A 60 -2.79 4.03 28.85
CA ARG A 60 -3.59 4.05 27.61
C ARG A 60 -2.82 4.67 26.45
N ALA A 61 -2.12 5.78 26.68
CA ALA A 61 -1.29 6.41 25.64
C ALA A 61 -0.19 5.46 25.15
N ASP A 62 0.51 4.80 26.07
CA ASP A 62 1.55 3.82 25.73
C ASP A 62 0.96 2.61 24.98
N ALA A 63 -0.23 2.15 25.38
CA ALA A 63 -0.94 1.08 24.68
C ALA A 63 -1.31 1.49 23.24
N ILE A 64 -1.85 2.69 23.05
CA ILE A 64 -2.18 3.24 21.72
C ILE A 64 -0.92 3.34 20.85
N VAL A 65 0.20 3.81 21.41
CA VAL A 65 1.47 3.90 20.67
C VAL A 65 2.00 2.52 20.28
N ARG A 66 1.92 1.53 21.17
CA ARG A 66 2.29 0.14 20.85
C ARG A 66 1.42 -0.43 19.75
N GLU A 67 0.10 -0.31 19.88
CA GLU A 67 -0.85 -0.78 18.87
C GLU A 67 -0.65 -0.09 17.52
N ALA A 68 -0.41 1.22 17.51
CA ALA A 68 -0.11 1.97 16.29
C ALA A 68 1.17 1.48 15.61
N ARG A 69 2.22 1.15 16.38
CA ARG A 69 3.46 0.56 15.84
C ARG A 69 3.22 -0.83 15.26
N GLU A 70 2.49 -1.69 15.97
CA GLU A 70 2.15 -3.02 15.48
C GLU A 70 1.35 -2.96 14.17
N ARG A 71 0.32 -2.09 14.11
CA ARG A 71 -0.44 -1.86 12.88
C ARG A 71 0.44 -1.32 11.76
N ALA A 72 1.37 -0.40 12.05
CA ALA A 72 2.30 0.12 11.05
C ALA A 72 3.20 -0.98 10.49
N HIS A 73 3.74 -1.85 11.34
CA HIS A 73 4.52 -3.02 10.91
C HIS A 73 3.68 -3.97 10.05
N GLN A 74 2.45 -4.28 10.46
CA GLN A 74 1.55 -5.11 9.66
C GLN A 74 1.25 -4.51 8.28
N ILE A 75 1.05 -3.19 8.19
CA ILE A 75 0.84 -2.50 6.91
C ILE A 75 2.08 -2.61 6.02
N ILE A 76 3.27 -2.42 6.59
CA ILE A 76 4.55 -2.53 5.85
C ILE A 76 4.74 -3.96 5.34
N ASP A 77 4.52 -4.97 6.19
CA ASP A 77 4.66 -6.37 5.79
C ASP A 77 3.65 -6.74 4.70
N GLN A 78 2.39 -6.33 4.83
CA GLN A 78 1.38 -6.53 3.78
C GLN A 78 1.74 -5.82 2.48
N ALA A 79 2.30 -4.60 2.56
CA ALA A 79 2.74 -3.87 1.38
C ALA A 79 3.92 -4.60 0.69
N GLN A 80 4.87 -5.13 1.46
CA GLN A 80 6.00 -5.88 0.92
C GLN A 80 5.54 -7.19 0.27
N HIS A 81 4.62 -7.93 0.89
CA HIS A 81 4.02 -9.12 0.30
C HIS A 81 3.32 -8.81 -1.02
N ARG A 82 2.46 -7.78 -1.05
CA ARG A 82 1.78 -7.35 -2.28
C ARG A 82 2.75 -6.90 -3.36
N ALA A 83 3.82 -6.20 -3.00
CA ALA A 83 4.85 -5.78 -3.94
C ALA A 83 5.55 -6.99 -4.57
N ASN A 84 5.91 -7.99 -3.75
CA ASN A 84 6.52 -9.23 -4.24
C ASN A 84 5.56 -10.00 -5.16
N ASP A 85 4.29 -10.15 -4.77
CA ASP A 85 3.27 -10.81 -5.58
C ASP A 85 3.08 -10.10 -6.93
N LEU A 86 3.06 -8.76 -6.93
CA LEU A 86 2.95 -7.96 -8.15
C LEU A 86 4.17 -8.16 -9.06
N VAL A 87 5.38 -8.21 -8.49
CA VAL A 87 6.61 -8.47 -9.24
C VAL A 87 6.59 -9.86 -9.86
N GLU A 88 6.16 -10.88 -9.13
CA GLU A 88 6.05 -12.24 -9.67
C GLU A 88 4.97 -12.35 -10.76
N GLN A 89 3.81 -11.71 -10.57
CA GLN A 89 2.78 -11.62 -11.61
C GLN A 89 3.30 -10.90 -12.86
N ALA A 90 4.00 -9.78 -12.70
CA ALA A 90 4.58 -9.04 -13.80
C ALA A 90 5.63 -9.85 -14.56
N LYS A 91 6.50 -10.59 -13.85
CA LYS A 91 7.47 -11.51 -14.46
C LYS A 91 6.77 -12.64 -15.24
N GLY A 92 5.72 -13.23 -14.66
CA GLY A 92 4.93 -14.28 -15.33
C GLY A 92 4.26 -13.78 -16.61
N ALA A 93 3.65 -12.59 -16.55
CA ALA A 93 3.05 -11.94 -17.72
C ALA A 93 4.11 -11.60 -18.77
N ALA A 94 5.25 -11.04 -18.37
CA ALA A 94 6.35 -10.71 -19.28
C ALA A 94 6.95 -11.96 -19.95
N SER A 95 7.09 -13.06 -19.23
CA SER A 95 7.57 -14.34 -19.78
C SER A 95 6.58 -14.89 -20.82
N THR A 96 5.28 -14.85 -20.51
CA THR A 96 4.21 -15.31 -21.41
C THR A 96 4.16 -14.47 -22.68
N GLU A 97 4.21 -13.14 -22.55
CA GLU A 97 4.22 -12.24 -23.71
C GLU A 97 5.51 -12.38 -24.53
N GLY A 98 6.65 -12.59 -23.87
CA GLY A 98 7.92 -12.90 -24.54
C GLY A 98 7.84 -14.18 -25.37
N GLN A 99 7.27 -15.26 -24.83
CA GLN A 99 7.04 -16.50 -25.58
C GLN A 99 6.09 -16.28 -26.76
N ARG A 100 5.03 -15.49 -26.57
CA ARG A 100 4.09 -15.13 -27.65
C ARG A 100 4.77 -14.36 -28.77
N LEU A 101 5.63 -13.40 -28.43
CA LEU A 101 6.39 -12.62 -29.40
C LEU A 101 7.37 -13.49 -30.19
N VAL A 102 8.10 -14.38 -29.52
CA VAL A 102 9.03 -15.31 -30.19
C VAL A 102 8.29 -16.26 -31.11
N ALA A 103 7.15 -16.83 -30.68
CA ALA A 103 6.32 -17.68 -31.52
C ALA A 103 5.80 -16.93 -32.77
N ALA A 104 5.34 -15.69 -32.61
CA ALA A 104 4.91 -14.85 -33.73
C ALA A 104 6.08 -14.53 -34.68
N ALA A 105 7.27 -14.26 -34.16
CA ALA A 105 8.46 -14.02 -34.97
C ALA A 105 8.85 -15.26 -35.79
N HIS A 106 8.79 -16.46 -35.20
CA HIS A 106 9.02 -17.71 -35.95
C HIS A 106 8.01 -17.91 -37.09
N GLN A 107 6.72 -17.66 -36.83
CA GLN A 107 5.69 -17.74 -37.88
C GLN A 107 5.94 -16.74 -39.02
N GLN A 108 6.36 -15.52 -38.69
CA GLN A 108 6.71 -14.51 -39.68
C GLN A 108 7.93 -14.94 -40.51
N ILE A 109 8.96 -15.50 -39.88
CA ILE A 109 10.16 -16.01 -40.56
C ILE A 109 9.79 -17.16 -41.51
N GLU A 110 8.93 -18.08 -41.12
CA GLU A 110 8.48 -19.18 -41.99
C GLU A 110 7.70 -18.66 -43.21
N LEU A 111 6.85 -17.66 -43.01
CA LEU A 111 6.10 -17.01 -44.09
C LEU A 111 7.07 -16.31 -45.06
N GLU A 112 8.06 -15.58 -44.56
CA GLU A 112 9.06 -14.91 -45.38
C GLU A 112 9.97 -15.89 -46.11
N ALA A 113 10.40 -16.97 -45.46
CA ALA A 113 11.17 -18.04 -46.11
C ALA A 113 10.37 -18.69 -47.26
N THR A 114 9.07 -18.89 -47.07
CA THR A 114 8.18 -19.42 -48.12
C THR A 114 8.06 -18.43 -49.28
N ARG A 115 7.87 -17.14 -49.00
CA ARG A 115 7.84 -16.08 -50.03
C ARG A 115 9.17 -15.98 -50.79
N ALA A 116 10.31 -16.05 -50.09
CA ALA A 116 11.63 -16.03 -50.70
C ALA A 116 11.86 -17.24 -51.61
N ARG A 117 11.45 -18.44 -51.18
CA ARG A 117 11.51 -19.66 -52.02
C ARG A 117 10.66 -19.53 -53.28
N GLU A 118 9.45 -19.00 -53.17
CA GLU A 118 8.58 -18.77 -54.32
C GLU A 118 9.16 -17.73 -55.29
N SER A 119 9.77 -16.64 -54.77
CA SER A 119 10.48 -15.66 -55.60
C SER A 119 11.66 -16.29 -56.35
N LEU A 120 12.50 -17.06 -55.64
CA LEU A 120 13.63 -17.78 -56.23
C LEU A 120 13.18 -18.77 -57.29
N ARG A 121 12.07 -19.49 -57.07
CA ARG A 121 11.53 -20.43 -58.05
C ARG A 121 11.10 -19.74 -59.35
N ARG A 122 10.54 -18.53 -59.27
CA ARG A 122 10.20 -17.72 -60.45
C ARG A 122 11.44 -17.23 -61.19
N GLU A 123 12.44 -16.73 -60.46
CA GLU A 123 13.72 -16.29 -61.05
C GLU A 123 14.46 -17.44 -61.74
N VAL A 124 14.55 -18.60 -61.09
CA VAL A 124 15.16 -19.81 -61.68
C VAL A 124 14.38 -20.25 -62.93
N GLY A 125 13.05 -20.19 -62.90
CA GLY A 125 12.22 -20.47 -64.08
C GLY A 125 12.53 -19.55 -65.26
N GLN A 126 12.67 -18.24 -65.00
CA GLN A 126 13.07 -17.27 -66.04
C GLN A 126 14.47 -17.56 -66.58
N ILE A 127 15.44 -17.84 -65.70
CA ILE A 127 16.81 -18.19 -66.10
C ILE A 127 16.82 -19.48 -66.94
N ALA A 128 16.04 -20.49 -66.57
CA ALA A 128 15.93 -21.74 -67.31
C ALA A 128 15.35 -21.54 -68.72
N VAL A 129 14.33 -20.69 -68.88
CA VAL A 129 13.77 -20.33 -70.19
C VAL A 129 14.80 -19.58 -71.03
N ILE A 130 15.52 -18.60 -70.45
CA ILE A 130 16.59 -17.88 -71.14
C ILE A 130 17.69 -18.84 -71.58
N ALA A 131 18.10 -19.76 -70.71
CA ALA A 131 19.12 -20.76 -71.01
C ALA A 131 18.66 -21.72 -72.12
N ALA A 132 17.42 -22.20 -72.08
CA ALA A 132 16.82 -23.05 -73.11
C ALA A 132 16.73 -22.32 -74.46
N SER A 133 16.28 -21.05 -74.49
CA SER A 133 16.24 -20.22 -75.69
C SER A 133 17.63 -20.00 -76.29
N LYS A 134 18.65 -19.80 -75.43
CA LYS A 134 20.04 -19.60 -75.88
C LYS A 134 20.68 -20.90 -76.37
N LEU A 135 20.35 -22.04 -75.78
CA LEU A 135 20.77 -23.37 -76.24
C LEU A 135 20.12 -23.72 -77.58
N LEU A 136 18.80 -23.50 -77.71
CA LEU A 136 18.06 -23.71 -78.95
C LEU A 136 18.57 -22.78 -80.05
N GLY A 137 18.82 -21.50 -79.75
CA GLY A 137 19.45 -20.57 -80.69
C GLY A 137 20.88 -20.96 -81.11
N ARG A 138 21.58 -21.79 -80.32
CA ARG A 138 22.88 -22.36 -80.70
C ARG A 138 22.76 -23.62 -81.57
N GLU A 139 21.72 -24.42 -81.36
CA GLU A 139 21.42 -25.58 -82.22
C GLU A 139 20.76 -25.18 -83.55
N ILE A 140 20.02 -24.06 -83.58
CA ILE A 140 19.54 -23.39 -84.79
C ILE A 140 20.73 -22.64 -85.42
N ASP A 141 21.72 -23.40 -85.91
CA ASP A 141 22.75 -22.85 -86.79
C ASP A 141 22.15 -22.70 -88.20
N ALA A 142 22.37 -21.53 -88.80
CA ALA A 142 21.87 -21.21 -90.13
C ALA A 142 22.38 -22.21 -91.19
N ARG A 143 23.49 -22.90 -90.93
CA ARG A 143 24.04 -23.96 -91.78
C ARG A 143 23.18 -25.22 -91.81
N THR A 144 22.63 -25.67 -90.67
CA THR A 144 21.83 -26.90 -90.60
C THR A 144 20.45 -26.73 -91.25
N HIS A 145 19.86 -25.53 -91.16
CA HIS A 145 18.59 -25.21 -91.82
C HIS A 145 18.74 -24.93 -93.32
N ALA A 146 19.85 -24.36 -93.78
CA ALA A 146 20.13 -24.20 -95.20
C ALA A 146 20.25 -25.56 -95.92
N ASP A 147 20.88 -26.56 -95.29
CA ASP A 147 21.00 -27.92 -95.84
C ASP A 147 19.68 -28.72 -95.84
N LEU A 148 18.77 -28.45 -94.88
CA LEU A 148 17.44 -29.07 -94.86
C LEU A 148 16.50 -28.43 -95.88
N ILE A 149 16.55 -27.10 -96.04
CA ILE A 149 15.75 -26.38 -97.04
C ILE A 149 16.24 -26.68 -98.47
N SER A 150 17.56 -26.83 -98.68
CA SER A 150 18.10 -27.22 -99.99
C SER A 150 17.71 -28.65 -100.39
N LYS A 151 17.67 -29.59 -99.43
CA LYS A 151 17.18 -30.97 -99.67
C LYS A 151 15.69 -31.02 -99.99
N LEU A 152 14.85 -30.24 -99.32
CA LEU A 152 13.41 -30.16 -99.62
C LEU A 152 13.11 -29.45 -100.96
N ALA A 153 13.92 -28.45 -101.35
CA ALA A 153 13.80 -27.79 -102.66
C ALA A 153 14.33 -28.61 -103.84
N THR A 154 15.04 -29.73 -103.57
CA THR A 154 15.54 -30.66 -104.61
C THR A 154 14.56 -31.84 -104.83
N GLU A 155 13.52 -31.96 -104.01
CA GLU A 155 12.48 -33.00 -104.11
C GLU A 155 11.16 -32.51 -104.76
N ILE A 156 11.14 -31.29 -105.31
CA ILE A 156 10.10 -30.75 -106.21
C ILE A 156 10.74 -30.46 -107.56
#